data_AF-A0A9E3UVL4-F1
#
_entry.id   AF-A0A9E3UVL4-F1
#
_cell.length_a   1.000
_cell.length_b   1.000
_cell.length_c   1.000
_cell.angle_alpha   90.00
_cell.angle_beta   90.00
_cell.angle_gamma   90.00
#
_symmetry.space_group_name_H-M   'P 1'
#
loop_
_entity.id
_entity.type
_entity.pdbx_description
1 polymer ?
#
loop_
_entity_poly.entity_id
_entity_poly.type
_entity_poly.pdbx_seq_one_letter_code
_entity_poly.pdbx_strand_id
1 'polypeptide(L)'
;MTQQKLTVLVTEAVQLDRKIAEMQDRLKEVKALLIGEGAGRPDEHTATEGGGTSWTAVGCDGCIARVTWPAPALKSKISGEGRTIEKVRTLAGSAFERLFRPVLAYQPVPDFRDEAVVLLGRAAPKLIRAVESESAPKVAFETKEVVVA
;
A
#
# COMPACT_ATOMS: atom_id res chain seq x y z
N MET A 1 -8.62 -14.80 -41.66
CA MET A 1 -7.44 -13.91 -41.58
C MET A 1 -6.25 -14.66 -42.16
N THR A 2 -5.46 -14.08 -43.05
CA THR A 2 -4.33 -14.80 -43.68
C THR A 2 -3.12 -14.80 -42.75
N GLN A 3 -2.24 -15.81 -42.88
CA GLN A 3 -1.00 -15.90 -42.09
C GLN A 3 -0.14 -14.64 -42.18
N GLN A 4 -0.06 -14.06 -43.38
CA GLN A 4 0.66 -12.81 -43.61
C GLN A 4 0.08 -11.63 -42.81
N LYS A 5 -1.26 -11.52 -42.73
CA LYS A 5 -1.91 -10.48 -41.91
C LYS A 5 -1.65 -10.69 -40.41
N LEU A 6 -1.62 -11.94 -39.95
CA LEU A 6 -1.29 -12.26 -38.55
C LEU A 6 0.15 -11.81 -38.21
N THR A 7 1.13 -12.13 -39.05
CA THR A 7 2.54 -11.75 -38.82
C THR A 7 2.71 -10.22 -38.76
N VAL A 8 2.01 -9.48 -39.63
CA VAL A 8 2.03 -8.01 -39.62
C VAL A 8 1.45 -7.48 -38.30
N LEU A 9 0.29 -7.98 -37.88
CA LEU A 9 -0.34 -7.57 -36.62
C LEU A 9 0.53 -7.88 -35.39
N VAL A 10 1.20 -9.05 -35.36
CA VAL A 10 2.12 -9.41 -34.27
C VAL A 10 3.30 -8.45 -34.23
N THR A 11 3.86 -8.10 -35.39
CA THR A 11 4.99 -7.15 -35.48
C THR A 11 4.58 -5.76 -34.99
N GLU A 12 3.42 -5.28 -35.43
CA GLU A 12 2.86 -3.99 -35.01
C GLU A 12 2.58 -3.97 -33.51
N ALA A 13 1.99 -5.04 -32.95
CA ALA A 13 1.72 -5.16 -31.53
C ALA A 13 3.00 -5.05 -30.69
N VAL A 14 4.07 -5.75 -31.08
CA VAL A 14 5.37 -5.69 -30.38
C VAL A 14 6.00 -4.30 -30.49
N GLN A 15 5.86 -3.63 -31.65
CA GLN A 15 6.35 -2.26 -31.80
C GLN A 15 5.59 -1.27 -30.92
N LEU A 16 4.27 -1.40 -30.81
CA LEU A 16 3.44 -0.59 -29.93
C LEU A 16 3.78 -0.83 -28.47
N ASP A 17 3.96 -2.09 -28.05
CA ASP A 17 4.35 -2.44 -26.68
C ASP A 17 5.67 -1.78 -26.27
N ARG A 18 6.69 -1.83 -27.13
CA ARG A 18 7.97 -1.15 -26.90
C ARG A 18 7.83 0.37 -26.79
N LYS A 19 7.03 0.98 -27.65
CA LYS A 19 6.75 2.43 -27.60
C LYS A 19 6.02 2.81 -26.32
N ILE A 20 5.07 1.97 -25.86
CA ILE A 20 4.37 2.20 -24.59
C ILE A 20 5.37 2.18 -23.44
N ALA A 21 6.26 1.19 -23.39
CA ALA A 21 7.30 1.11 -22.37
C ALA A 21 8.19 2.37 -22.35
N GLU A 22 8.68 2.80 -23.52
CA GLU A 22 9.50 4.01 -23.66
C GLU A 22 8.75 5.28 -23.21
N MET A 23 7.50 5.44 -23.62
CA MET A 23 6.68 6.60 -23.25
C MET A 23 6.33 6.60 -21.75
N GLN A 24 6.14 5.42 -21.15
CA GLN A 24 5.96 5.29 -19.71
C GLN A 24 7.21 5.71 -18.94
N ASP A 25 8.40 5.35 -19.41
CA ASP A 25 9.66 5.77 -18.79
C ASP A 25 9.87 7.27 -18.94
N ARG A 26 9.60 7.84 -20.13
CA ARG A 26 9.64 9.28 -20.33
C ARG A 26 8.66 10.03 -19.42
N LEU A 27 7.46 9.49 -19.22
CA LEU A 27 6.48 10.06 -18.31
C LEU A 27 6.95 10.04 -16.85
N LYS A 28 7.67 8.99 -16.42
CA LYS A 28 8.27 8.94 -15.07
C LYS A 28 9.28 10.06 -14.87
N GLU A 29 10.15 10.30 -15.85
CA GLU A 29 11.14 11.39 -15.81
C GLU A 29 10.45 12.76 -15.71
N VAL A 30 9.45 13.02 -16.56
CA VAL A 30 8.72 14.29 -16.55
C VAL A 30 8.00 14.50 -15.21
N LYS A 31 7.39 13.46 -14.64
CA LYS A 31 6.79 13.54 -13.30
C LYS A 31 7.82 13.90 -12.23
N ALA A 32 9.01 13.31 -12.28
CA ALA A 32 10.08 13.62 -11.33
C ALA A 32 10.52 15.10 -11.44
N LEU A 33 10.63 15.63 -12.66
CA LEU A 33 10.94 17.05 -12.89
C LEU A 33 9.84 17.96 -12.33
N LEU A 34 8.56 17.64 -12.56
CA LEU A 34 7.43 18.41 -12.02
C LEU A 34 7.38 18.39 -10.49
N ILE A 35 7.71 17.25 -9.87
CA ILE A 35 7.84 17.15 -8.42
C ILE A 35 8.99 18.04 -7.92
N GLY A 36 10.14 18.02 -8.58
CA GLY A 36 11.29 18.87 -8.25
C GLY A 36 10.98 20.36 -8.35
N GLU A 37 10.37 20.80 -9.45
CA GLU A 37 9.93 22.18 -9.66
C GLU A 37 8.95 22.64 -8.58
N GLY A 38 7.91 21.84 -8.32
CA GLY A 38 6.93 22.18 -7.29
C GLY A 38 7.54 22.23 -5.89
N ALA A 39 8.52 21.38 -5.57
CA ALA A 39 9.23 21.42 -4.30
C ALA A 39 10.07 22.70 -4.12
N GLY A 40 10.55 23.31 -5.21
CA GLY A 40 11.25 24.60 -5.20
C GLY A 40 10.35 25.82 -5.01
N ARG A 41 9.02 25.63 -4.97
CA ARG A 41 8.00 26.70 -4.91
C ARG A 41 7.03 26.53 -3.73
N PRO A 42 7.52 26.43 -2.48
CA PRO A 42 6.65 26.19 -1.33
C PRO A 42 5.60 27.30 -1.12
N ASP A 43 5.88 28.53 -1.53
CA ASP A 43 4.95 29.66 -1.40
C ASP A 43 3.72 29.54 -2.32
N GLU A 44 3.80 28.72 -3.36
CA GLU A 44 2.69 28.44 -4.28
C GLU A 44 1.84 27.23 -3.81
N HIS A 45 2.20 26.61 -2.68
CA HIS A 45 1.52 25.42 -2.19
C HIS A 45 0.17 25.76 -1.56
N THR A 46 -0.80 24.91 -1.81
CA THR A 46 -2.12 24.96 -1.18
C THR A 46 -2.29 23.80 -0.21
N ALA A 47 -2.84 24.07 0.97
CA ALA A 47 -3.10 23.03 1.96
C ALA A 47 -4.17 22.06 1.46
N THR A 48 -3.98 20.78 1.74
CA THR A 48 -4.97 19.71 1.48
C THR A 48 -5.72 19.36 2.75
N GLU A 49 -6.92 18.82 2.63
CA GLU A 49 -7.76 18.41 3.78
C GLU A 49 -7.08 17.36 4.67
N GLY A 50 -6.17 16.55 4.11
CA GLY A 50 -5.40 15.54 4.83
C GLY A 50 -4.16 16.08 5.57
N GLY A 51 -3.98 17.41 5.64
CA GLY A 51 -2.82 18.05 6.26
C GLY A 51 -1.55 18.07 5.40
N GLY A 52 -1.62 17.61 4.15
CA GLY A 52 -0.53 17.69 3.17
C GLY A 52 -0.59 18.99 2.37
N THR A 53 0.30 19.16 1.40
CA THR A 53 0.30 20.30 0.48
C THR A 53 0.15 19.85 -0.96
N SER A 54 -0.38 20.73 -1.81
CA SER A 54 -0.43 20.51 -3.24
C SER A 54 0.03 21.73 -4.02
N TRP A 55 0.72 21.49 -5.11
CA TRP A 55 1.15 22.49 -6.08
C TRP A 55 0.52 22.17 -7.43
N THR A 56 0.12 23.20 -8.15
CA THR A 56 -0.57 23.05 -9.44
C THR A 56 0.13 23.89 -10.50
N ALA A 57 0.42 23.29 -11.64
CA ALA A 57 0.95 23.97 -12.82
C ALA A 57 0.01 23.79 -14.02
N VAL A 58 -0.05 24.81 -14.88
CA VAL A 58 -0.86 24.81 -16.10
C VAL A 58 0.09 24.73 -17.30
N GLY A 59 -0.15 23.76 -18.18
CA GLY A 59 0.56 23.58 -19.44
C GLY A 59 0.13 24.58 -20.50
N CYS A 60 0.88 24.64 -21.60
CA CYS A 60 0.63 25.58 -22.70
C CYS A 60 -0.72 25.37 -23.42
N ASP A 61 -1.32 24.19 -23.29
CA ASP A 61 -2.61 23.79 -23.84
C ASP A 61 -3.75 23.87 -22.80
N GLY A 62 -3.46 24.36 -21.59
CA GLY A 62 -4.43 24.39 -20.49
C GLY A 62 -4.53 23.08 -19.70
N CYS A 63 -3.72 22.05 -20.01
CA CYS A 63 -3.64 20.86 -19.17
C CYS A 63 -3.11 21.21 -17.78
N ILE A 64 -3.60 20.52 -16.74
CA ILE A 64 -3.23 20.82 -15.35
C ILE A 64 -2.46 19.64 -14.75
N ALA A 65 -1.26 19.91 -14.25
CA ALA A 65 -0.49 18.99 -13.43
C ALA A 65 -0.62 19.39 -11.96
N ARG A 66 -1.16 18.49 -11.13
CA ARG A 66 -1.23 18.67 -9.68
C ARG A 66 -0.26 17.71 -8.99
N VAL A 67 0.73 18.25 -8.29
CA VAL A 67 1.64 17.49 -7.44
C VAL A 67 1.12 17.61 -6.00
N THR A 68 0.98 16.48 -5.32
CA THR A 68 0.51 16.44 -3.93
C THR A 68 1.56 15.78 -3.05
N TRP A 69 2.00 16.46 -2.01
CA TRP A 69 2.82 15.90 -0.94
C TRP A 69 1.89 15.57 0.22
N PRO A 70 1.56 14.30 0.43
CA PRO A 70 0.65 13.91 1.50
C PRO A 70 1.28 14.20 2.86
N ALA A 71 0.44 14.49 3.86
CA ALA A 71 0.90 14.48 5.25
C ALA A 71 1.40 13.07 5.61
N PRO A 72 2.32 12.97 6.58
CA PRO A 72 2.63 11.71 7.21
C PRO A 72 1.35 11.01 7.70
N ALA A 73 1.19 9.73 7.34
CA ALA A 73 0.03 8.95 7.75
C ALA A 73 -0.05 8.83 9.28
N LEU A 74 -1.25 9.03 9.82
CA LEU A 74 -1.50 8.80 11.24
C LEU A 74 -1.43 7.29 11.54
N LYS A 75 -0.87 6.94 12.70
CA LYS A 75 -0.85 5.55 13.16
C LYS A 75 -2.28 5.05 13.33
N SER A 76 -2.61 3.91 12.73
CA SER A 76 -3.96 3.32 12.79
C SER A 76 -4.39 2.94 14.20
N LYS A 77 -3.43 2.58 15.06
CA LYS A 77 -3.61 2.31 16.48
C LYS A 77 -2.39 2.79 17.25
N ILE A 78 -2.61 3.31 18.45
CA ILE A 78 -1.56 3.59 19.44
C ILE A 78 -1.84 2.68 20.62
N SER A 79 -0.80 2.02 21.16
CA SER A 79 -0.93 1.21 22.37
C SER A 79 -1.59 2.02 23.48
N GLY A 80 -2.59 1.43 24.15
CA GLY A 80 -3.26 2.05 25.30
C GLY A 80 -2.37 2.16 26.54
N GLU A 81 -1.18 1.56 26.49
CA GLU A 81 -0.20 1.53 27.57
C GLU A 81 1.16 2.05 27.06
N GLY A 82 1.85 2.86 27.87
CA GLY A 82 3.24 3.31 27.66
C GLY A 82 3.46 4.83 27.43
N ARG A 83 4.73 5.23 27.35
CA ARG A 83 5.16 6.65 27.24
C ARG A 83 4.58 7.39 26.02
N THR A 84 4.25 6.67 24.94
CA THR A 84 3.62 7.27 23.76
C THR A 84 2.21 7.76 24.09
N ILE A 85 1.39 6.93 24.75
CA ILE A 85 0.03 7.34 25.11
C ILE A 85 0.05 8.40 26.19
N GLU A 86 1.03 8.39 27.12
CA GLU A 86 1.21 9.43 28.13
C GLU A 86 1.58 10.78 27.51
N LYS A 87 2.56 10.83 26.61
CA LYS A 87 2.92 12.06 25.89
C LYS A 87 1.76 12.57 25.04
N VAL A 88 1.05 11.67 24.36
CA VAL A 88 -0.16 12.03 23.59
C VAL A 88 -1.25 12.56 24.52
N ARG A 89 -1.46 11.97 25.69
CA ARG A 89 -2.38 12.47 26.73
C ARG A 89 -1.97 13.85 27.24
N THR A 90 -0.71 14.10 27.53
CA THR A 90 -0.20 15.41 27.97
C THR A 90 -0.33 16.48 26.89
N LEU A 91 -0.03 16.14 25.63
CA LEU A 91 -0.14 17.06 24.51
C LEU A 91 -1.58 17.35 24.10
N ALA A 92 -2.45 16.34 24.11
CA ALA A 92 -3.86 16.52 23.79
C ALA A 92 -4.66 17.11 24.98
N GLY A 93 -4.15 16.99 26.20
CA GLY A 93 -4.75 17.54 27.41
C GLY A 93 -6.22 17.14 27.56
N SER A 94 -7.09 18.12 27.79
CA SER A 94 -8.54 17.92 27.90
C SER A 94 -9.20 17.45 26.59
N ALA A 95 -8.55 17.63 25.44
CA ALA A 95 -9.05 17.17 24.15
C ALA A 95 -8.68 15.70 23.85
N PHE A 96 -7.90 15.03 24.70
CA PHE A 96 -7.48 13.65 24.46
C PHE A 96 -8.68 12.71 24.23
N GLU A 97 -9.71 12.79 25.07
CA GLU A 97 -10.92 11.97 24.96
C GLU A 97 -11.81 12.34 23.75
N ARG A 98 -11.54 13.48 23.09
CA ARG A 98 -12.18 13.86 21.82
C ARG A 98 -11.38 13.40 20.59
N LEU A 99 -10.08 13.15 20.74
CA LEU A 99 -9.15 12.83 19.65
C LEU A 99 -8.77 11.34 19.60
N PHE A 100 -8.74 10.67 20.76
CA PHE A 100 -8.31 9.29 20.90
C PHE A 100 -9.36 8.47 21.65
N ARG A 101 -9.45 7.20 21.28
CA ARG A 101 -10.26 6.18 21.95
C ARG A 101 -9.42 4.93 22.21
N PRO A 102 -9.56 4.24 23.36
CA PRO A 102 -8.74 3.08 23.70
C PRO A 102 -9.05 1.84 22.83
N VAL A 103 -8.02 1.03 22.57
CA VAL A 103 -8.11 -0.24 21.80
C VAL A 103 -7.14 -1.28 22.40
N LEU A 104 -7.60 -2.48 22.77
CA LEU A 104 -6.81 -3.59 23.36
C LEU A 104 -6.55 -4.71 22.31
N ALA A 105 -5.34 -5.32 22.23
CA ALA A 105 -5.03 -6.39 21.25
C ALA A 105 -3.89 -7.38 21.65
N TYR A 106 -4.03 -8.67 21.27
CA TYR A 106 -3.09 -9.79 21.49
C TYR A 106 -2.85 -10.60 20.18
N GLN A 107 -1.67 -11.24 20.02
CA GLN A 107 -1.28 -11.98 18.79
C GLN A 107 -0.73 -13.41 19.05
N PRO A 108 -0.93 -14.40 18.15
CA PRO A 108 -0.43 -15.80 18.28
C PRO A 108 1.07 -16.01 18.03
N VAL A 109 1.61 -17.17 18.47
CA VAL A 109 3.00 -17.61 18.21
C VAL A 109 3.16 -18.34 16.85
N PRO A 110 4.38 -18.49 16.29
CA PRO A 110 4.59 -19.05 14.95
C PRO A 110 4.03 -20.47 14.76
N ASP A 111 4.34 -21.36 15.70
CA ASP A 111 3.84 -22.75 15.72
C ASP A 111 2.72 -22.89 16.77
N PHE A 112 1.95 -21.82 16.99
CA PHE A 112 0.93 -21.75 18.06
C PHE A 112 -0.03 -22.92 18.00
N ARG A 113 -0.29 -23.41 16.79
CA ARG A 113 -1.16 -24.55 16.54
C ARG A 113 -0.59 -25.84 17.12
N ASP A 114 0.66 -26.14 16.83
CA ASP A 114 1.27 -27.41 17.24
C ASP A 114 1.60 -27.39 18.74
N GLU A 115 2.09 -26.26 19.24
CA GLU A 115 2.40 -26.12 20.67
C GLU A 115 1.17 -26.11 21.55
N ALA A 116 0.11 -25.40 21.15
CA ALA A 116 -1.12 -25.44 21.93
C ALA A 116 -1.62 -26.88 22.02
N VAL A 117 -1.49 -27.70 20.95
CA VAL A 117 -1.86 -29.13 20.94
C VAL A 117 -1.04 -29.94 21.93
N VAL A 118 0.27 -29.77 21.95
CA VAL A 118 1.13 -30.48 22.90
C VAL A 118 0.83 -30.08 24.35
N LEU A 119 0.59 -28.80 24.61
CA LEU A 119 0.49 -28.25 25.97
C LEU A 119 -0.91 -28.35 26.58
N LEU A 120 -1.94 -28.14 25.78
CA LEU A 120 -3.33 -28.10 26.23
C LEU A 120 -4.11 -29.34 25.81
N GLY A 121 -3.52 -30.19 24.96
CA GLY A 121 -4.10 -31.46 24.52
C GLY A 121 -5.50 -31.27 23.97
N ARG A 122 -6.49 -31.84 24.65
CA ARG A 122 -7.91 -31.75 24.28
C ARG A 122 -8.47 -30.32 24.28
N ALA A 123 -7.85 -29.37 24.98
CA ALA A 123 -8.27 -27.97 25.02
C ALA A 123 -7.59 -27.08 23.96
N ALA A 124 -6.54 -27.58 23.30
CA ALA A 124 -5.78 -26.83 22.31
C ALA A 124 -6.57 -26.33 21.10
N PRO A 125 -7.43 -27.15 20.46
CA PRO A 125 -8.18 -26.68 19.30
C PRO A 125 -9.09 -25.49 19.66
N LYS A 126 -9.47 -25.36 20.94
CA LYS A 126 -10.27 -24.23 21.42
C LYS A 126 -9.45 -22.95 21.57
N LEU A 127 -8.19 -23.01 22.05
CA LEU A 127 -7.33 -21.83 22.19
C LEU A 127 -6.78 -21.36 20.84
N ILE A 128 -6.37 -22.29 19.98
CA ILE A 128 -5.92 -22.05 18.60
C ILE A 128 -6.98 -21.29 17.82
N ARG A 129 -8.19 -21.83 17.83
CA ARG A 129 -9.35 -21.16 17.26
C ARG A 129 -9.63 -19.78 17.87
N ALA A 130 -9.14 -19.45 19.07
CA ALA A 130 -9.40 -18.18 19.76
C ALA A 130 -8.44 -17.03 19.42
N VAL A 131 -7.30 -17.31 18.79
CA VAL A 131 -6.30 -16.28 18.46
C VAL A 131 -5.98 -16.19 16.97
N GLU A 132 -6.49 -17.11 16.17
CA GLU A 132 -6.36 -17.05 14.71
C GLU A 132 -7.16 -15.91 14.07
N SER A 133 -6.70 -15.48 12.90
CA SER A 133 -7.47 -14.61 12.01
C SER A 133 -7.78 -15.37 10.73
N GLU A 134 -9.05 -15.40 10.33
CA GLU A 134 -9.47 -16.06 9.09
C GLU A 134 -8.81 -15.39 7.88
N SER A 135 -8.37 -16.22 6.92
CA SER A 135 -7.77 -15.76 5.68
C SER A 135 -8.38 -16.54 4.51
N ALA A 136 -8.58 -15.86 3.37
CA ALA A 136 -9.24 -16.47 2.21
C ALA A 136 -8.42 -17.64 1.64
N PRO A 137 -9.08 -18.75 1.21
CA PRO A 137 -8.38 -19.87 0.62
C PRO A 137 -7.66 -19.43 -0.65
N LYS A 138 -6.41 -19.87 -0.81
CA LYS A 138 -5.58 -19.56 -1.98
C LYS A 138 -5.46 -20.81 -2.84
N VAL A 139 -5.84 -20.72 -4.11
CA VAL A 139 -5.61 -21.79 -5.09
C VAL A 139 -4.20 -21.64 -5.64
N ALA A 140 -3.38 -22.67 -5.46
CA ALA A 140 -2.08 -22.81 -6.09
C ALA A 140 -2.18 -23.88 -7.18
N PHE A 141 -1.65 -23.59 -8.36
CA PHE A 141 -1.57 -24.55 -9.46
C PHE A 141 -0.13 -25.06 -9.55
N GLU A 142 0.02 -26.37 -9.61
CA GLU A 142 1.32 -27.03 -9.77
C GLU A 142 1.28 -27.88 -11.04
N THR A 143 2.29 -27.74 -11.90
CA THR A 143 2.49 -28.60 -13.06
C THR A 143 3.37 -29.79 -12.69
N LYS A 144 2.85 -31.00 -12.92
CA LYS A 144 3.61 -32.23 -12.75
C LYS A 144 4.56 -32.40 -13.94
N GLU A 145 5.86 -32.54 -13.68
CA GLU A 145 6.79 -32.97 -14.74
C GLU A 145 6.41 -34.36 -15.23
N VAL A 146 6.17 -34.47 -16.54
CA VAL A 146 6.02 -35.75 -17.21
C VAL A 146 7.43 -36.28 -17.45
N VAL A 147 7.81 -37.34 -16.75
CA VAL A 147 9.06 -38.06 -17.02
C VAL A 147 8.97 -38.60 -18.44
N VAL A 148 9.76 -38.03 -19.36
CA VAL A 148 9.99 -38.63 -20.67
C VAL A 148 10.84 -39.87 -20.46
N ALA A 149 10.33 -41.01 -20.93
CA ALA A 149 10.81 -42.37 -20.68
C ALA A 149 12.29 -42.61 -21.03
#